data_AF-A0A359LHN2-F1
#
_entry.id   AF-A0A359LHN2-F1
#
_cell.length_a   1.000
_cell.length_b   1.000
_cell.length_c   1.000
_cell.angle_alpha   90.00
_cell.angle_beta   90.00
_cell.angle_gamma   90.00
#
_symmetry.space_group_name_H-M   'P 1'
#
loop_
_entity.id
_entity.type
_entity.pdbx_description
1 polymer ?
#
loop_
_entity_poly.entity_id
_entity_poly.type
_entity_poly.pdbx_seq_one_letter_code
_entity_poly.pdbx_strand_id
1 'polypeptide(L)'
;MKYKHAIIFILLILSISLTGCFLFPPINNTTEWTVMIYLDSDNNLEMAGIDDINEMEMVGSTADVNVIVQVDRIPYSVLASNNEGYLDDISNSNWTTTRRYYITQDFDPVQINSPLIDDLGELNMGDPQTLVDFASWAATNYPAKKYLLVIWNHGGGFRSPAYTTKDIAWDNTSGIDRITMPELEYALSAISTQMGKKVDIVGMDACLMAMTEVAYQIKDYADIMVASEESEPGDGWPYDSILAQLVGNPFMSATQLATDIVDKYIFSYPSGNVTQSAIDLSYMDTLAGQLSNLALAIMSDSFTPKSKYILSAVNSQYYGDPDFIDLYDLGNQLLAYSNSLEVKNIILNIQQTLNNSVIESGYSGRKVSNSKGISIYFPWYYGYSGYYNYTNFSQDTFWDEMLLHLGL
;
A
#
# COMPACT_ATOMS: atom_id res chain seq x y z
N MET A 1 91.93 22.32 14.31
CA MET A 1 90.56 21.78 14.20
C MET A 1 90.39 20.72 15.29
N LYS A 2 89.81 21.06 16.45
CA LYS A 2 88.45 20.65 16.87
C LYS A 2 88.18 19.15 16.60
N TYR A 3 88.53 18.26 17.51
CA TYR A 3 87.82 17.77 18.71
C TYR A 3 86.81 16.64 18.47
N LYS A 4 87.10 15.52 19.17
CA LYS A 4 86.21 14.56 19.86
C LYS A 4 85.48 13.50 19.05
N HIS A 5 85.95 12.28 19.29
CA HIS A 5 85.28 11.00 19.00
C HIS A 5 84.07 10.86 19.92
N ALA A 6 82.90 10.63 19.35
CA ALA A 6 81.67 10.34 20.09
C ALA A 6 81.38 8.83 20.02
N ILE A 7 81.18 8.26 21.21
CA ILE A 7 80.83 6.88 21.52
C ILE A 7 79.37 6.65 21.09
N ILE A 8 79.11 5.61 20.29
CA ILE A 8 77.76 5.18 19.93
C ILE A 8 77.27 4.20 21.00
N PHE A 9 76.25 4.62 21.76
CA PHE A 9 75.48 3.79 22.68
C PHE A 9 74.45 2.98 21.87
N ILE A 10 74.50 1.65 21.95
CA ILE A 10 73.43 0.77 21.48
C ILE A 10 72.42 0.63 22.62
N LEU A 11 71.25 1.23 22.46
CA LEU A 11 70.12 1.12 23.37
C LEU A 11 69.11 0.15 22.75
N LEU A 12 69.08 -1.09 23.25
CA LEU A 12 68.02 -2.06 22.95
C LEU A 12 66.76 -1.61 23.71
N ILE A 13 65.82 -0.97 23.02
CA ILE A 13 64.47 -0.72 23.53
C ILE A 13 63.61 -1.91 23.14
N LEU A 14 63.25 -2.71 24.14
CA LEU A 14 62.25 -3.77 24.05
C LEU A 14 60.87 -3.09 23.97
N SER A 15 60.37 -2.79 22.78
CA SER A 15 58.99 -2.32 22.61
C SER A 15 58.07 -3.54 22.58
N ILE A 16 57.42 -3.80 23.72
CA ILE A 16 56.25 -4.68 23.79
C ILE A 16 55.14 -3.99 23.00
N SER A 17 54.93 -4.41 21.76
CA SER A 17 53.73 -4.06 21.00
C SER A 17 52.55 -4.82 21.60
N LEU A 18 51.89 -4.23 22.60
CA LEU A 18 50.48 -4.52 22.86
C LEU A 18 49.68 -3.94 21.68
N THR A 19 49.60 -4.70 20.59
CA THR A 19 48.50 -4.57 19.65
C THR A 19 47.27 -5.09 20.36
N GLY A 20 46.65 -4.24 21.17
CA GLY A 20 45.25 -4.37 21.54
C GLY A 20 44.47 -4.34 20.24
N CYS A 21 44.16 -5.53 19.72
CA CYS A 21 43.15 -5.69 18.70
C CYS A 21 41.84 -5.27 19.36
N PHE A 22 41.48 -3.99 19.23
CA PHE A 22 40.09 -3.59 19.34
C PHE A 22 39.41 -4.29 18.16
N LEU A 23 38.98 -5.52 18.40
CA LEU A 23 37.89 -6.13 17.67
C LEU A 23 36.68 -5.25 17.96
N PHE A 24 36.53 -4.16 17.21
CA PHE A 24 35.20 -3.68 16.94
C PHE A 24 34.50 -4.86 16.28
N PRO A 25 33.39 -5.39 16.85
CA PRO A 25 32.56 -6.31 16.08
C PRO A 25 32.26 -5.61 14.75
N PRO A 26 32.21 -6.33 13.61
CA PRO A 26 31.73 -5.73 12.38
C PRO A 26 30.42 -5.03 12.70
N ILE A 27 30.34 -3.72 12.46
CA ILE A 27 29.06 -3.02 12.52
C ILE A 27 28.24 -3.73 11.45
N ASN A 28 27.31 -4.56 11.90
CA ASN A 28 26.37 -5.24 11.03
C ASN A 28 25.43 -4.15 10.56
N ASN A 29 25.85 -3.42 9.52
CA ASN A 29 25.16 -2.24 9.00
C ASN A 29 24.01 -2.73 8.11
N THR A 30 23.09 -3.49 8.71
CA THR A 30 21.84 -3.88 8.06
C THR A 30 21.06 -2.60 7.81
N THR A 31 20.80 -2.33 6.53
CA THR A 31 19.99 -1.21 6.05
C THR A 31 18.71 -1.06 6.87
N GLU A 32 18.28 0.18 7.17
CA GLU A 32 17.08 0.41 7.97
C GLU A 32 15.82 0.03 7.18
N TRP A 33 15.74 0.46 5.92
CA TRP A 33 14.58 0.26 5.05
C TRP A 33 14.94 -0.36 3.71
N THR A 34 14.08 -1.25 3.24
CA THR A 34 13.96 -1.57 1.82
C THR A 34 12.55 -1.23 1.37
N VAL A 35 12.45 -0.27 0.46
CA VAL A 35 11.23 0.12 -0.23
C VAL A 35 11.18 -0.69 -1.53
N MET A 36 10.14 -1.49 -1.69
CA MET A 36 9.87 -2.33 -2.86
C MET A 36 8.67 -1.76 -3.60
N ILE A 37 8.84 -1.37 -4.86
CA ILE A 37 7.75 -0.89 -5.71
C ILE A 37 7.47 -1.95 -6.77
N TYR A 38 6.29 -2.56 -6.68
CA TYR A 38 5.73 -3.43 -7.70
C TYR A 38 4.88 -2.57 -8.63
N LEU A 39 5.51 -2.13 -9.72
CA LEU A 39 5.00 -1.09 -10.62
C LEU A 39 4.48 -1.74 -11.90
N ASP A 40 3.20 -2.06 -11.92
CA ASP A 40 2.58 -2.63 -13.11
C ASP A 40 2.06 -1.52 -14.03
N SER A 41 2.89 -1.17 -15.00
CA SER A 41 2.61 -0.20 -16.06
C SER A 41 2.21 -0.88 -17.38
N ASP A 42 1.84 -2.16 -17.36
CA ASP A 42 1.27 -2.84 -18.51
C ASP A 42 -0.23 -2.51 -18.69
N ASN A 43 -0.51 -1.21 -18.77
CA ASN A 43 -1.85 -0.66 -18.98
C ASN A 43 -1.77 0.83 -19.34
N ASN A 44 -2.92 1.50 -19.32
CA ASN A 44 -3.06 2.91 -19.69
C ASN A 44 -2.45 3.90 -18.67
N LEU A 45 -1.76 3.43 -17.63
CA LEU A 45 -1.01 4.25 -16.67
C LEU A 45 0.50 4.30 -16.97
N GLU A 46 0.98 3.71 -18.06
CA GLU A 46 2.41 3.60 -18.38
C GLU A 46 3.23 4.89 -18.18
N MET A 47 2.74 6.04 -18.68
CA MET A 47 3.42 7.33 -18.51
C MET A 47 3.61 7.71 -17.04
N ALA A 48 2.58 7.50 -16.20
CA ALA A 48 2.68 7.81 -14.78
C ALA A 48 3.70 6.91 -14.06
N GLY A 49 3.77 5.63 -14.43
CA GLY A 49 4.79 4.73 -13.88
C GLY A 49 6.22 5.10 -14.26
N ILE A 50 6.44 5.64 -15.46
CA ILE A 50 7.74 6.20 -15.86
C ILE A 50 8.05 7.46 -15.05
N ASP A 51 7.08 8.37 -14.93
CA ASP A 51 7.23 9.60 -14.14
C ASP A 51 7.59 9.27 -12.68
N ASP A 52 6.92 8.30 -12.06
CA ASP A 52 7.18 7.86 -10.69
C ASP A 52 8.59 7.28 -10.48
N ILE A 53 9.13 6.56 -11.47
CA ILE A 53 10.54 6.11 -11.41
C ILE A 53 11.48 7.32 -11.40
N ASN A 54 11.24 8.31 -12.27
CA ASN A 54 12.05 9.52 -12.29
C ASN A 54 11.89 10.34 -10.99
N GLU A 55 10.70 10.38 -10.39
CA GLU A 55 10.49 10.98 -9.06
C GLU A 55 11.32 10.27 -7.99
N MET A 56 11.35 8.94 -7.99
CA MET A 56 12.19 8.17 -7.07
C MET A 56 13.69 8.45 -7.30
N GLU A 57 14.12 8.64 -8.54
CA GLU A 57 15.50 8.99 -8.91
C GLU A 57 15.92 10.38 -8.41
N MET A 58 15.00 11.31 -8.16
CA MET A 58 15.35 12.59 -7.53
C MET A 58 15.96 12.45 -6.13
N VAL A 59 15.75 11.30 -5.47
CA VAL A 59 16.25 11.00 -4.12
C VAL A 59 17.20 9.80 -4.12
N GLY A 60 16.77 8.68 -4.70
CA GLY A 60 17.52 7.43 -4.80
C GLY A 60 17.80 6.69 -3.49
N SER A 61 18.44 5.52 -3.63
CA SER A 61 18.88 4.68 -2.52
C SER A 61 20.12 5.24 -1.80
N THR A 62 20.26 4.90 -0.53
CA THR A 62 21.42 5.24 0.33
C THR A 62 21.97 4.01 1.04
N ALA A 63 22.95 4.18 1.95
CA ALA A 63 23.44 3.08 2.77
C ALA A 63 22.40 2.53 3.77
N ASP A 64 21.43 3.37 4.16
CA ASP A 64 20.42 3.05 5.18
C ASP A 64 19.01 2.83 4.58
N VAL A 65 18.82 3.10 3.28
CA VAL A 65 17.54 2.91 2.56
C VAL A 65 17.81 2.33 1.16
N ASN A 66 17.30 1.14 0.86
CA ASN A 66 17.23 0.63 -0.50
C ASN A 66 15.88 0.99 -1.14
N VAL A 67 15.88 1.42 -2.40
CA VAL A 67 14.68 1.62 -3.21
C VAL A 67 14.80 0.73 -4.45
N ILE A 68 13.92 -0.26 -4.54
CA ILE A 68 13.96 -1.32 -5.55
C ILE A 68 12.64 -1.31 -6.31
N VAL A 69 12.71 -1.23 -7.62
CA VAL A 69 11.52 -1.22 -8.49
C VAL A 69 11.53 -2.45 -9.38
N GLN A 70 10.42 -3.17 -9.46
CA GLN A 70 10.10 -4.03 -10.60
C GLN A 70 8.99 -3.36 -11.39
N VAL A 71 9.25 -3.07 -12.65
CA VAL A 71 8.32 -2.38 -13.54
C VAL A 71 8.06 -3.20 -14.79
N ASP A 72 6.80 -3.30 -15.19
CA ASP A 72 6.40 -3.89 -16.46
C ASP A 72 5.70 -2.84 -17.34
N ARG A 73 5.82 -2.94 -18.68
CA ARG A 73 5.35 -1.91 -19.60
C ARG A 73 4.59 -2.46 -20.79
N ILE A 74 3.54 -1.75 -21.15
CA ILE A 74 2.62 -2.13 -22.22
C ILE A 74 3.20 -1.93 -23.63
N PRO A 75 2.98 -2.88 -24.56
CA PRO A 75 3.21 -2.62 -25.97
C PRO A 75 2.20 -1.64 -26.57
N TYR A 76 2.67 -0.66 -27.36
CA TYR A 76 1.84 0.26 -28.16
C TYR A 76 0.65 -0.42 -28.86
N SER A 77 0.83 -1.63 -29.41
CA SER A 77 -0.23 -2.34 -30.12
C SER A 77 -1.44 -2.66 -29.24
N VAL A 78 -1.24 -2.91 -27.95
CA VAL A 78 -2.31 -3.18 -26.99
C VAL A 78 -3.05 -1.88 -26.66
N LEU A 79 -2.32 -0.82 -26.30
CA LEU A 79 -2.90 0.52 -26.10
C LEU A 79 -3.70 0.98 -27.33
N ALA A 80 -3.13 0.86 -28.53
CA ALA A 80 -3.81 1.24 -29.78
C ALA A 80 -5.09 0.44 -30.00
N SER A 81 -5.11 -0.86 -29.64
CA SER A 81 -6.31 -1.70 -29.75
C SER A 81 -7.42 -1.29 -28.76
N ASN A 82 -7.05 -0.67 -27.64
CA ASN A 82 -7.97 -0.11 -26.64
C ASN A 82 -8.38 1.34 -26.95
N ASN A 83 -7.96 1.92 -28.08
CA ASN A 83 -8.07 3.35 -28.39
C ASN A 83 -7.30 4.28 -27.43
N GLU A 84 -6.25 3.76 -26.81
CA GLU A 84 -5.42 4.39 -25.78
C GLU A 84 -3.99 4.66 -26.26
N GLY A 85 -3.68 4.43 -27.54
CA GLY A 85 -2.32 4.59 -28.09
C GLY A 85 -1.73 6.01 -28.00
N TYR A 86 -2.47 7.00 -27.52
CA TYR A 86 -1.95 8.33 -27.19
C TYR A 86 -1.29 8.39 -25.80
N LEU A 87 -1.39 7.30 -25.02
CA LEU A 87 -0.79 7.13 -23.70
C LEU A 87 0.53 6.34 -23.72
N ASP A 88 1.01 5.97 -24.91
CA ASP A 88 2.29 5.25 -25.08
C ASP A 88 3.46 6.16 -24.71
N ASP A 89 4.31 5.70 -23.79
CA ASP A 89 5.51 6.42 -23.39
C ASP A 89 6.72 6.02 -24.26
N ILE A 90 7.27 6.95 -25.02
CA ILE A 90 8.46 6.70 -25.85
C ILE A 90 9.76 7.29 -25.29
N SER A 91 9.70 7.90 -24.11
CA SER A 91 10.82 8.63 -23.53
C SER A 91 11.99 7.71 -23.18
N ASN A 92 11.69 6.49 -22.71
CA ASN A 92 12.68 5.54 -22.18
C ASN A 92 12.91 4.34 -23.10
N SER A 93 13.16 4.57 -24.39
CA SER A 93 13.45 3.55 -25.42
C SER A 93 12.32 2.54 -25.72
N ASN A 94 11.08 2.85 -25.30
CA ASN A 94 9.84 2.08 -25.52
C ASN A 94 10.03 0.54 -25.47
N TRP A 95 10.56 0.05 -24.35
CA TRP A 95 10.65 -1.38 -24.06
C TRP A 95 9.32 -1.85 -23.45
N THR A 96 9.03 -3.14 -23.62
CA THR A 96 7.76 -3.76 -23.27
C THR A 96 8.03 -5.09 -22.57
N THR A 97 8.86 -5.05 -21.54
CA THR A 97 9.27 -6.23 -20.76
C THR A 97 9.35 -5.86 -19.30
N THR A 98 9.31 -6.85 -18.42
CA THR A 98 9.43 -6.61 -16.99
C THR A 98 10.88 -6.44 -16.59
N ARG A 99 11.20 -5.35 -15.89
CA ARG A 99 12.56 -4.96 -15.53
C ARG A 99 12.70 -4.67 -14.05
N ARG A 100 13.90 -4.89 -13.52
CA ARG A 100 14.26 -4.53 -12.14
C ARG A 100 15.32 -3.44 -12.10
N TYR A 101 15.11 -2.44 -11.28
CA TYR A 101 16.02 -1.31 -11.09
C TYR A 101 16.42 -1.16 -9.63
N TYR A 102 17.70 -0.84 -9.41
CA TYR A 102 18.18 -0.31 -8.13
C TYR A 102 18.18 1.20 -8.27
N ILE A 103 17.26 1.89 -7.59
CA ILE A 103 17.09 3.32 -7.83
C ILE A 103 18.27 4.09 -7.26
N THR A 104 18.96 4.84 -8.10
CA THR A 104 20.08 5.72 -7.72
C THR A 104 19.72 7.17 -7.95
N GLN A 105 20.28 8.05 -7.14
CA GLN A 105 19.97 9.46 -7.29
C GLN A 105 20.51 10.02 -8.62
N ASP A 106 19.64 10.69 -9.35
CA ASP A 106 20.00 11.65 -10.38
C ASP A 106 19.07 12.88 -10.33
N PHE A 107 19.07 13.68 -11.40
CA PHE A 107 18.24 14.89 -11.51
C PHE A 107 17.64 15.03 -12.92
N ASP A 108 17.54 13.93 -13.68
CA ASP A 108 16.89 13.91 -14.98
C ASP A 108 15.40 13.56 -14.78
N PRO A 109 14.47 14.47 -15.04
CA PRO A 109 13.05 14.22 -14.77
C PRO A 109 12.37 13.40 -15.87
N VAL A 110 13.12 12.83 -16.83
CA VAL A 110 12.56 12.17 -18.01
C VAL A 110 13.21 10.81 -18.27
N GLN A 111 14.51 10.67 -18.07
CA GLN A 111 15.24 9.44 -18.40
C GLN A 111 15.56 8.63 -17.15
N ILE A 112 15.16 7.36 -17.16
CA ILE A 112 15.56 6.38 -16.15
C ILE A 112 17.07 6.13 -16.31
N ASN A 113 17.89 6.68 -15.40
CA ASN A 113 19.35 6.44 -15.41
C ASN A 113 19.79 5.41 -14.36
N SER A 114 18.87 4.93 -13.52
CA SER A 114 19.15 3.92 -12.53
C SER A 114 19.68 2.64 -13.16
N PRO A 115 20.64 1.96 -12.50
CA PRO A 115 21.15 0.68 -12.96
C PRO A 115 20.03 -0.35 -13.16
N LEU A 116 19.89 -0.81 -14.41
CA LEU A 116 19.13 -2.01 -14.72
C LEU A 116 19.81 -3.21 -14.07
N ILE A 117 19.10 -3.88 -13.17
CA ILE A 117 19.55 -5.09 -12.50
C ILE A 117 19.31 -6.31 -13.40
N ASP A 118 18.09 -6.43 -13.92
CA ASP A 118 17.68 -7.56 -14.74
C ASP A 118 16.53 -7.17 -15.68
N ASP A 119 16.49 -7.82 -16.85
CA ASP A 119 15.38 -7.78 -17.81
C ASP A 119 14.79 -9.19 -17.85
N LEU A 120 13.62 -9.36 -17.23
CA LEU A 120 13.00 -10.65 -16.97
C LEU A 120 12.21 -11.16 -18.19
N GLY A 121 12.15 -10.37 -19.27
CA GLY A 121 11.16 -10.55 -20.32
C GLY A 121 9.77 -10.16 -19.83
N GLU A 122 8.74 -10.47 -20.63
CA GLU A 122 7.35 -10.24 -20.22
C GLU A 122 6.96 -11.19 -19.07
N LEU A 123 6.37 -10.62 -18.02
CA LEU A 123 5.75 -11.36 -16.93
C LEU A 123 4.32 -10.88 -16.73
N ASN A 124 3.43 -11.79 -16.31
CA ASN A 124 2.10 -11.40 -15.88
C ASN A 124 2.18 -10.77 -14.49
N MET A 125 2.01 -9.45 -14.41
CA MET A 125 2.03 -8.71 -13.15
C MET A 125 0.73 -8.88 -12.34
N GLY A 126 -0.35 -9.36 -12.97
CA GLY A 126 -1.57 -9.81 -12.31
C GLY A 126 -1.46 -11.20 -11.67
N ASP A 127 -0.41 -11.98 -11.95
CA ASP A 127 -0.15 -13.26 -11.28
C ASP A 127 0.43 -13.01 -9.88
N PRO A 128 -0.19 -13.51 -8.78
CA PRO A 128 0.35 -13.33 -7.44
C PRO A 128 1.76 -13.91 -7.26
N GLN A 129 2.17 -14.91 -8.05
CA GLN A 129 3.51 -15.46 -7.97
C GLN A 129 4.57 -14.45 -8.44
N THR A 130 4.26 -13.58 -9.40
CA THR A 130 5.16 -12.51 -9.85
C THR A 130 5.44 -11.51 -8.72
N LEU A 131 4.40 -11.17 -7.93
CA LEU A 131 4.55 -10.34 -6.73
C LEU A 131 5.38 -11.04 -5.64
N VAL A 132 5.11 -12.32 -5.39
CA VAL A 132 5.89 -13.13 -4.42
C VAL A 132 7.36 -13.18 -4.81
N ASP A 133 7.64 -13.46 -6.08
CA ASP A 133 9.00 -13.59 -6.61
C ASP A 133 9.75 -12.27 -6.52
N PHE A 134 9.10 -11.14 -6.82
CA PHE A 134 9.68 -9.82 -6.67
C PHE A 134 10.03 -9.51 -5.21
N ALA A 135 9.05 -9.53 -4.32
CA ALA A 135 9.24 -9.10 -2.94
C ALA A 135 10.21 -10.04 -2.19
N SER A 136 10.13 -11.35 -2.44
CA SER A 136 11.06 -12.34 -1.87
C SER A 136 12.49 -12.14 -2.39
N TRP A 137 12.65 -11.88 -3.69
CA TRP A 137 13.95 -11.58 -4.28
C TRP A 137 14.53 -10.29 -3.73
N ALA A 138 13.73 -9.23 -3.62
CA ALA A 138 14.16 -7.94 -3.09
C ALA A 138 14.56 -8.06 -1.61
N ALA A 139 13.77 -8.73 -0.78
CA ALA A 139 14.10 -8.97 0.62
C ALA A 139 15.38 -9.81 0.81
N THR A 140 15.66 -10.75 -0.10
CA THR A 140 16.86 -11.60 -0.07
C THR A 140 18.11 -10.84 -0.48
N ASN A 141 18.05 -10.02 -1.54
CA ASN A 141 19.21 -9.32 -2.09
C ASN A 141 19.47 -7.96 -1.41
N TYR A 142 18.43 -7.36 -0.86
CA TYR A 142 18.45 -6.06 -0.17
C TYR A 142 17.82 -6.20 1.23
N PRO A 143 18.45 -6.97 2.14
CA PRO A 143 17.90 -7.20 3.46
C PRO A 143 17.91 -5.91 4.29
N ALA A 144 16.78 -5.63 4.95
CA ALA A 144 16.61 -4.46 5.79
C ALA A 144 15.85 -4.80 7.07
N LYS A 145 15.88 -3.88 8.03
CA LYS A 145 15.13 -4.02 9.28
C LYS A 145 13.64 -3.86 9.07
N LYS A 146 13.22 -2.98 8.16
CA LYS A 146 11.82 -2.66 7.85
C LYS A 146 11.58 -2.67 6.34
N TYR A 147 10.36 -3.02 5.95
CA TYR A 147 9.97 -3.12 4.55
C TYR A 147 8.69 -2.35 4.27
N LEU A 148 8.74 -1.53 3.23
CA LEU A 148 7.57 -0.95 2.58
C LEU A 148 7.41 -1.67 1.24
N LEU A 149 6.30 -2.38 1.04
CA LEU A 149 5.92 -2.96 -0.24
C LEU A 149 4.78 -2.12 -0.81
N VAL A 150 5.03 -1.44 -1.93
CA VAL A 150 4.01 -0.68 -2.67
C VAL A 150 3.55 -1.50 -3.86
N ILE A 151 2.24 -1.67 -3.98
CA ILE A 151 1.59 -2.22 -5.18
C ILE A 151 0.97 -1.03 -5.90
N TRP A 152 1.54 -0.68 -7.05
CA TRP A 152 1.16 0.47 -7.85
C TRP A 152 0.41 -0.01 -9.09
N ASN A 153 -0.82 0.47 -9.30
CA ASN A 153 -1.62 0.32 -10.52
C ASN A 153 -3.03 0.95 -10.31
N HIS A 154 -3.97 0.65 -11.20
CA HIS A 154 -5.39 0.55 -10.93
C HIS A 154 -5.72 -0.30 -9.70
N GLY A 155 -6.83 0.09 -9.07
CA GLY A 155 -7.47 -0.65 -8.00
C GLY A 155 -8.98 -0.59 -8.09
N GLY A 156 -9.64 -1.51 -7.40
CA GLY A 156 -11.08 -1.51 -7.21
C GLY A 156 -11.49 -2.01 -5.82
N GLY A 157 -10.58 -2.01 -4.85
CA GLY A 157 -10.81 -2.78 -3.63
C GLY A 157 -11.02 -4.27 -3.99
N PHE A 158 -12.15 -4.85 -3.58
CA PHE A 158 -12.50 -6.22 -3.99
C PHE A 158 -13.31 -6.28 -5.30
N ARG A 159 -13.84 -5.17 -5.86
CA ARG A 159 -14.59 -5.16 -7.13
C ARG A 159 -14.78 -3.76 -7.71
N SER A 160 -15.22 -3.64 -8.97
CA SER A 160 -15.65 -2.33 -9.50
C SER A 160 -17.14 -2.09 -9.66
N PRO A 161 -17.51 -0.81 -9.77
CA PRO A 161 -18.85 -0.35 -10.14
C PRO A 161 -19.29 -0.62 -11.59
N ALA A 162 -18.54 -1.35 -12.42
CA ALA A 162 -18.93 -1.60 -13.82
C ALA A 162 -18.52 -2.98 -14.36
N TYR A 163 -19.29 -4.04 -14.06
CA TYR A 163 -19.33 -5.36 -14.74
C TYR A 163 -17.99 -6.06 -15.10
N THR A 164 -16.88 -5.57 -14.59
CA THR A 164 -15.57 -6.19 -14.62
C THR A 164 -15.15 -6.33 -13.16
N THR A 165 -14.76 -7.52 -12.77
CA THR A 165 -14.02 -7.77 -11.54
C THR A 165 -12.87 -6.76 -11.47
N LYS A 166 -12.75 -6.04 -10.35
CA LYS A 166 -11.63 -5.11 -10.17
C LYS A 166 -11.03 -5.28 -8.78
N ASP A 167 -9.93 -5.98 -8.82
CA ASP A 167 -8.97 -6.17 -7.76
C ASP A 167 -7.78 -5.21 -8.04
N ILE A 168 -6.54 -5.55 -7.70
CA ILE A 168 -5.35 -4.67 -7.85
C ILE A 168 -4.33 -5.23 -8.86
N ALA A 169 -3.41 -4.39 -9.38
CA ALA A 169 -2.30 -4.77 -10.28
C ALA A 169 -2.76 -5.35 -11.62
N TRP A 170 -3.18 -4.47 -12.54
CA TRP A 170 -3.79 -4.80 -13.81
C TRP A 170 -2.79 -4.91 -14.95
N ASP A 171 -2.77 -6.09 -15.55
CA ASP A 171 -1.89 -6.46 -16.65
C ASP A 171 -2.71 -6.71 -17.93
N ASN A 172 -2.64 -5.78 -18.87
CA ASN A 172 -3.45 -5.82 -20.08
C ASN A 172 -2.96 -6.84 -21.12
N THR A 173 -1.66 -7.17 -21.16
CA THR A 173 -1.12 -8.14 -22.12
C THR A 173 -1.41 -9.59 -21.71
N SER A 174 -1.64 -9.85 -20.43
CA SER A 174 -1.94 -11.16 -19.84
C SER A 174 -3.43 -11.50 -19.77
N GLY A 175 -4.24 -10.87 -20.63
CA GLY A 175 -5.68 -11.10 -20.67
C GLY A 175 -6.47 -10.26 -19.66
N ILE A 176 -5.93 -9.09 -19.29
CA ILE A 176 -6.50 -8.18 -18.26
C ILE A 176 -6.54 -8.91 -16.91
N ASP A 177 -5.43 -9.60 -16.62
CA ASP A 177 -5.28 -10.29 -15.35
C ASP A 177 -5.02 -9.29 -14.24
N ARG A 178 -5.29 -9.71 -13.01
CA ARG A 178 -5.15 -8.86 -11.82
C ARG A 178 -5.09 -9.73 -10.57
N ILE A 179 -4.43 -9.23 -9.55
CA ILE A 179 -4.29 -9.91 -8.27
C ILE A 179 -5.62 -9.77 -7.50
N THR A 180 -6.36 -10.87 -7.39
CA THR A 180 -7.60 -10.92 -6.60
C THR A 180 -7.36 -10.87 -5.09
N MET A 181 -8.39 -10.60 -4.29
CA MET A 181 -8.22 -10.56 -2.82
C MET A 181 -7.67 -11.88 -2.22
N PRO A 182 -8.15 -13.08 -2.62
CA PRO A 182 -7.53 -14.34 -2.19
C PRO A 182 -6.08 -14.51 -2.69
N GLU A 183 -5.76 -14.01 -3.87
CA GLU A 183 -4.40 -14.07 -4.44
C GLU A 183 -3.45 -13.10 -3.74
N LEU A 184 -3.93 -11.91 -3.36
CA LEU A 184 -3.20 -10.93 -2.56
C LEU A 184 -2.90 -11.50 -1.17
N GLU A 185 -3.87 -12.17 -0.54
CA GLU A 185 -3.64 -12.90 0.70
C GLU A 185 -2.55 -13.96 0.55
N TYR A 186 -2.67 -14.81 -0.48
CA TYR A 186 -1.67 -15.83 -0.78
C TYR A 186 -0.29 -15.22 -0.97
N ALA A 187 -0.17 -14.15 -1.76
CA ALA A 187 1.10 -13.50 -2.06
C ALA A 187 1.75 -12.96 -0.78
N LEU A 188 1.01 -12.19 0.03
CA LEU A 188 1.53 -11.63 1.27
C LEU A 188 1.85 -12.73 2.31
N SER A 189 1.08 -13.81 2.35
CA SER A 189 1.38 -14.98 3.18
C SER A 189 2.72 -15.63 2.82
N ALA A 190 2.96 -15.84 1.52
CA ALA A 190 4.20 -16.40 1.02
C ALA A 190 5.40 -15.47 1.28
N ILE A 191 5.25 -14.17 1.01
CA ILE A 191 6.26 -13.13 1.27
C ILE A 191 6.61 -13.10 2.75
N SER A 192 5.60 -13.02 3.63
CA SER A 192 5.81 -12.98 5.08
C SER A 192 6.51 -14.23 5.59
N THR A 193 6.14 -15.40 5.08
CA THR A 193 6.78 -16.68 5.42
C THR A 193 8.25 -16.68 5.02
N GLN A 194 8.57 -16.23 3.79
CA GLN A 194 9.93 -16.16 3.29
C GLN A 194 10.79 -15.16 4.07
N MET A 195 10.22 -14.03 4.47
CA MET A 195 10.89 -13.01 5.29
C MET A 195 11.02 -13.42 6.76
N GLY A 196 10.22 -14.39 7.22
CA GLY A 196 10.13 -14.79 8.62
C GLY A 196 9.48 -13.74 9.53
N LYS A 197 8.78 -12.76 8.94
CA LYS A 197 8.04 -11.69 9.63
C LYS A 197 6.97 -11.07 8.73
N LYS A 198 6.06 -10.30 9.29
CA LYS A 198 5.11 -9.49 8.51
C LYS A 198 5.85 -8.38 7.74
N VAL A 199 5.25 -7.91 6.66
CA VAL A 199 5.67 -6.68 5.98
C VAL A 199 5.29 -5.49 6.86
N ASP A 200 6.24 -4.59 7.14
CA ASP A 200 5.99 -3.48 8.07
C ASP A 200 4.92 -2.51 7.52
N ILE A 201 4.94 -2.23 6.21
CA ILE A 201 3.90 -1.44 5.53
C ILE A 201 3.60 -2.06 4.16
N VAL A 202 2.32 -2.31 3.89
CA VAL A 202 1.82 -2.54 2.53
C VAL A 202 1.12 -1.26 2.07
N GLY A 203 1.71 -0.59 1.10
CA GLY A 203 1.13 0.54 0.40
C GLY A 203 0.41 0.08 -0.85
N MET A 204 -0.77 0.63 -1.11
CA MET A 204 -1.50 0.43 -2.36
C MET A 204 -1.70 1.80 -2.99
N ASP A 205 -0.81 2.15 -3.91
CA ASP A 205 -0.94 3.32 -4.78
C ASP A 205 -1.92 2.97 -5.90
N ALA A 206 -3.18 2.85 -5.49
CA ALA A 206 -4.26 2.26 -6.25
C ALA A 206 -5.63 2.67 -5.70
N CYS A 207 -6.59 2.81 -6.61
CA CYS A 207 -7.94 3.28 -6.29
C CYS A 207 -8.70 2.34 -5.34
N LEU A 208 -9.47 2.92 -4.41
CA LEU A 208 -10.49 2.23 -3.60
C LEU A 208 -9.95 1.10 -2.70
N MET A 209 -8.66 1.09 -2.36
CA MET A 209 -8.05 0.00 -1.61
C MET A 209 -8.18 0.15 -0.07
N ALA A 210 -8.51 1.33 0.45
CA ALA A 210 -8.80 1.53 1.88
C ALA A 210 -10.19 1.03 2.24
N MET A 211 -10.37 -0.28 2.15
CA MET A 211 -11.59 -1.00 2.52
C MET A 211 -11.36 -1.90 3.72
N THR A 212 -12.41 -2.09 4.51
CA THR A 212 -12.44 -3.03 5.63
C THR A 212 -12.13 -4.44 5.16
N GLU A 213 -12.67 -4.84 4.01
CA GLU A 213 -12.47 -6.15 3.41
C GLU A 213 -11.01 -6.38 3.02
N VAL A 214 -10.39 -5.41 2.35
CA VAL A 214 -8.97 -5.47 1.94
C VAL A 214 -8.08 -5.53 3.19
N ALA A 215 -8.29 -4.62 4.15
CA ALA A 215 -7.54 -4.58 5.40
C ALA A 215 -7.64 -5.91 6.16
N TYR A 216 -8.84 -6.48 6.27
CA TYR A 216 -9.06 -7.76 6.93
C TYR A 216 -8.39 -8.92 6.19
N GLN A 217 -8.40 -8.90 4.86
CA GLN A 217 -7.77 -9.92 4.02
C GLN A 217 -6.26 -10.04 4.27
N ILE A 218 -5.57 -8.93 4.56
CA ILE A 218 -4.10 -8.89 4.66
C ILE A 218 -3.56 -8.79 6.09
N LYS A 219 -4.44 -8.68 7.10
CA LYS A 219 -4.08 -8.35 8.50
C LYS A 219 -3.04 -9.26 9.15
N ASP A 220 -2.94 -10.51 8.69
CA ASP A 220 -2.04 -11.50 9.25
C ASP A 220 -0.62 -11.44 8.66
N TYR A 221 -0.40 -10.64 7.61
CA TYR A 221 0.83 -10.63 6.83
C TYR A 221 1.47 -9.24 6.70
N ALA A 222 0.76 -8.19 7.08
CA ALA A 222 1.26 -6.83 7.18
C ALA A 222 0.92 -6.20 8.54
N ASP A 223 1.72 -5.22 8.98
CA ASP A 223 1.45 -4.45 10.21
C ASP A 223 0.57 -3.22 9.93
N ILE A 224 0.88 -2.47 8.85
CA ILE A 224 0.17 -1.26 8.46
C ILE A 224 -0.24 -1.34 6.99
N MET A 225 -1.47 -0.93 6.68
CA MET A 225 -1.91 -0.68 5.30
C MET A 225 -1.97 0.83 5.04
N VAL A 226 -1.47 1.28 3.89
CA VAL A 226 -1.66 2.66 3.41
C VAL A 226 -2.38 2.63 2.08
N ALA A 227 -3.56 3.25 1.99
CA ALA A 227 -4.42 3.19 0.81
C ALA A 227 -5.47 4.33 0.77
N SER A 228 -6.07 4.55 -0.40
CA SER A 228 -7.17 5.51 -0.59
C SER A 228 -8.55 4.84 -0.55
N GLU A 229 -9.54 5.51 0.05
CA GLU A 229 -10.96 5.13 -0.01
C GLU A 229 -11.58 5.53 -1.36
N GLU A 230 -11.05 6.58 -1.98
CA GLU A 230 -11.46 7.15 -3.27
C GLU A 230 -10.55 6.67 -4.41
N SER A 231 -10.96 6.91 -5.67
CA SER A 231 -10.06 6.86 -6.81
C SER A 231 -8.89 7.84 -6.66
N GLU A 232 -7.69 7.36 -6.98
CA GLU A 232 -6.48 8.17 -6.98
C GLU A 232 -6.28 8.85 -8.36
N PRO A 233 -5.69 10.06 -8.42
CA PRO A 233 -5.23 10.65 -9.66
C PRO A 233 -4.16 9.76 -10.33
N GLY A 234 -4.01 9.89 -11.65
CA GLY A 234 -3.04 9.08 -12.41
C GLY A 234 -1.59 9.27 -11.94
N ASP A 235 -1.23 10.47 -11.47
CA ASP A 235 0.11 10.79 -10.96
C ASP A 235 0.46 10.05 -9.64
N GLY A 236 -0.49 9.36 -8.97
CA GLY A 236 -0.19 8.50 -7.83
C GLY A 236 0.43 9.20 -6.61
N TRP A 237 1.38 8.53 -5.94
CA TRP A 237 2.06 9.06 -4.77
C TRP A 237 3.23 9.98 -5.13
N PRO A 238 3.47 11.09 -4.37
CA PRO A 238 4.64 11.96 -4.61
C PRO A 238 5.92 11.29 -4.06
N TYR A 239 6.50 10.38 -4.84
CA TYR A 239 7.59 9.49 -4.41
C TYR A 239 8.83 10.27 -4.00
N ASP A 240 9.13 11.37 -4.70
CA ASP A 240 10.25 12.25 -4.38
C ASP A 240 10.17 12.78 -2.94
N SER A 241 8.99 13.19 -2.51
CA SER A 241 8.71 13.87 -1.26
C SER A 241 8.63 12.88 -0.11
N ILE A 242 8.08 11.69 -0.37
CA ILE A 242 8.03 10.58 0.58
C ILE A 242 9.44 10.02 0.82
N LEU A 243 10.19 9.73 -0.25
CA LEU A 243 11.54 9.19 -0.13
C LEU A 243 12.52 10.20 0.46
N ALA A 244 12.41 11.49 0.14
CA ALA A 244 13.26 12.52 0.74
C ALA A 244 13.10 12.57 2.27
N GLN A 245 11.87 12.39 2.76
CA GLN A 245 11.58 12.32 4.18
C GLN A 245 12.18 11.06 4.82
N LEU A 246 12.04 9.90 4.16
CA LEU A 246 12.60 8.63 4.63
C LEU A 246 14.13 8.64 4.66
N VAL A 247 14.77 9.09 3.57
CA VAL A 247 16.23 9.17 3.47
C VAL A 247 16.81 10.22 4.44
N GLY A 248 16.08 11.30 4.69
CA GLY A 248 16.45 12.30 5.70
C GLY A 248 16.36 11.79 7.14
N ASN A 249 15.56 10.75 7.40
CA ASN A 249 15.36 10.16 8.72
C ASN A 249 15.14 8.63 8.65
N PRO A 250 16.16 7.84 8.27
CA PRO A 250 16.00 6.42 7.99
C PRO A 250 15.63 5.58 9.23
N PHE A 251 15.86 6.11 10.42
CA PHE A 251 15.54 5.42 11.68
C PHE A 251 14.06 5.57 12.10
N MET A 252 13.23 6.28 11.33
CA MET A 252 11.81 6.49 11.63
C MET A 252 11.04 5.17 11.75
N SER A 253 9.98 5.16 12.57
CA SER A 253 9.10 4.00 12.70
C SER A 253 8.24 3.79 11.46
N ALA A 254 7.70 2.59 11.29
CA ALA A 254 6.74 2.32 10.22
C ALA A 254 5.48 3.19 10.34
N THR A 255 4.98 3.41 11.56
CA THR A 255 3.90 4.35 11.84
C THR A 255 4.22 5.76 11.35
N GLN A 256 5.43 6.28 11.62
CA GLN A 256 5.79 7.63 11.16
C GLN A 256 5.90 7.69 9.63
N LEU A 257 6.48 6.69 8.98
CA LEU A 257 6.55 6.66 7.51
C LEU A 257 5.14 6.58 6.90
N ALA A 258 4.24 5.78 7.46
CA ALA A 258 2.86 5.67 7.00
C ALA A 258 2.09 7.00 7.15
N THR A 259 2.23 7.69 8.30
CA THR A 259 1.70 9.05 8.48
C THR A 259 2.27 10.02 7.46
N ASP A 260 3.59 9.99 7.24
CA ASP A 260 4.25 10.90 6.30
C ASP A 260 3.76 10.65 4.86
N ILE A 261 3.52 9.40 4.45
CA ILE A 261 2.93 9.08 3.14
C ILE A 261 1.56 9.76 2.99
N VAL A 262 0.67 9.59 3.96
CA VAL A 262 -0.67 10.19 3.95
C VAL A 262 -0.58 11.72 3.84
N ASP A 263 0.23 12.34 4.69
CA ASP A 263 0.38 13.81 4.71
C ASP A 263 0.96 14.36 3.40
N LYS A 264 1.98 13.69 2.83
CA LYS A 264 2.59 14.12 1.57
C LYS A 264 1.62 13.98 0.40
N TYR A 265 0.91 12.86 0.31
CA TYR A 265 -0.10 12.65 -0.71
C TYR A 265 -1.21 13.71 -0.65
N ILE A 266 -1.76 13.98 0.54
CA ILE A 266 -2.82 14.99 0.66
C ILE A 266 -2.29 16.40 0.36
N PHE A 267 -1.03 16.67 0.67
CA PHE A 267 -0.39 17.93 0.34
C PHE A 267 -0.13 18.10 -1.16
N SER A 268 0.23 17.04 -1.90
CA SER A 268 0.49 17.11 -3.35
C SER A 268 -0.79 17.40 -4.15
N TYR A 269 -1.96 17.10 -3.60
CA TYR A 269 -3.26 17.34 -4.22
C TYR A 269 -4.11 18.43 -3.52
N PRO A 270 -3.74 19.72 -3.66
CA PRO A 270 -4.48 20.83 -3.03
C PRO A 270 -5.88 21.05 -3.63
N SER A 271 -6.18 20.39 -4.75
CA SER A 271 -7.47 20.37 -5.42
C SER A 271 -7.73 19.00 -6.01
N GLY A 272 -9.00 18.56 -6.01
CA GLY A 272 -9.38 17.21 -6.41
C GLY A 272 -10.43 16.69 -5.44
N ASN A 273 -10.84 15.44 -5.61
CA ASN A 273 -11.45 14.66 -4.53
C ASN A 273 -10.52 13.47 -4.33
N VAL A 274 -9.69 13.53 -3.30
CA VAL A 274 -8.72 12.49 -2.98
C VAL A 274 -8.77 12.18 -1.49
N THR A 275 -8.39 10.96 -1.14
CA THR A 275 -8.30 10.47 0.23
C THR A 275 -7.03 9.64 0.37
N GLN A 276 -6.47 9.54 1.58
CA GLN A 276 -5.38 8.63 1.88
C GLN A 276 -5.41 8.33 3.36
N SER A 277 -5.17 7.09 3.76
CA SER A 277 -5.16 6.69 5.16
C SER A 277 -4.12 5.63 5.46
N ALA A 278 -3.63 5.64 6.71
CA ALA A 278 -2.78 4.62 7.29
C ALA A 278 -3.56 3.86 8.36
N ILE A 279 -3.65 2.55 8.24
CA ILE A 279 -4.48 1.68 9.08
C ILE A 279 -3.60 0.64 9.79
N ASP A 280 -3.67 0.60 11.12
CA ASP A 280 -3.08 -0.44 11.96
C ASP A 280 -3.91 -1.73 11.86
N LEU A 281 -3.33 -2.74 11.23
CA LEU A 281 -4.02 -3.98 10.91
C LEU A 281 -4.23 -4.88 12.13
N SER A 282 -3.54 -4.62 13.25
CA SER A 282 -3.74 -5.39 14.49
C SER A 282 -5.14 -5.26 15.09
N TYR A 283 -5.90 -4.24 14.69
CA TYR A 283 -7.28 -4.03 15.12
C TYR A 283 -8.32 -4.77 14.28
N MET A 284 -7.95 -5.34 13.13
CA MET A 284 -8.93 -5.86 12.17
C MET A 284 -9.75 -7.04 12.70
N ASP A 285 -9.18 -7.92 13.54
CA ASP A 285 -9.95 -8.98 14.22
C ASP A 285 -11.02 -8.41 15.17
N THR A 286 -10.66 -7.36 15.92
CA THR A 286 -11.58 -6.71 16.85
C THR A 286 -12.69 -5.99 16.07
N LEU A 287 -12.32 -5.27 15.01
CA LEU A 287 -13.26 -4.54 14.16
C LEU A 287 -14.22 -5.51 13.47
N ALA A 288 -13.73 -6.59 12.88
CA ALA A 288 -14.56 -7.62 12.24
C ALA A 288 -15.52 -8.28 13.23
N GLY A 289 -15.07 -8.63 14.44
CA GLY A 289 -15.95 -9.14 15.49
C GLY A 289 -17.05 -8.16 15.89
N GLN A 290 -16.74 -6.86 15.97
CA GLN A 290 -17.73 -5.82 16.27
C GLN A 290 -18.72 -5.61 15.12
N LEU A 291 -18.26 -5.63 13.86
CA LEU A 291 -19.12 -5.53 12.67
C LEU A 291 -20.02 -6.76 12.52
N SER A 292 -19.51 -7.95 12.84
CA SER A 292 -20.29 -9.18 12.89
C SER A 292 -21.39 -9.11 13.96
N ASN A 293 -21.08 -8.57 15.14
CA ASN A 293 -22.09 -8.30 16.18
C ASN A 293 -23.10 -7.22 15.77
N LEU A 294 -22.67 -6.17 15.09
CA LEU A 294 -23.56 -5.14 14.53
C LEU A 294 -24.53 -5.77 13.53
N ALA A 295 -24.02 -6.63 12.64
CA ALA A 295 -24.82 -7.33 11.65
C ALA A 295 -25.91 -8.19 12.29
N LEU A 296 -25.56 -8.99 13.31
CA LEU A 296 -26.52 -9.77 14.10
C LEU A 296 -27.55 -8.88 14.80
N ALA A 297 -27.12 -7.78 15.41
CA ALA A 297 -28.01 -6.83 16.08
C ALA A 297 -29.01 -6.20 15.10
N ILE A 298 -28.58 -5.82 13.90
CA ILE A 298 -29.44 -5.30 12.83
C ILE A 298 -30.47 -6.36 12.39
N MET A 299 -30.03 -7.60 12.15
CA MET A 299 -30.94 -8.69 11.73
C MET A 299 -31.98 -9.06 12.78
N SER A 300 -31.66 -8.87 14.06
CA SER A 300 -32.57 -9.13 15.19
C SER A 300 -33.41 -7.92 15.61
N ASP A 301 -33.15 -6.73 15.06
CA ASP A 301 -33.82 -5.50 15.48
C ASP A 301 -35.28 -5.45 14.99
N SER A 302 -36.20 -5.35 15.94
CA SER A 302 -37.64 -5.16 15.71
C SER A 302 -38.11 -3.72 15.87
N PHE A 303 -37.24 -2.81 16.33
CA PHE A 303 -37.53 -1.40 16.59
C PHE A 303 -37.22 -0.49 15.39
N THR A 304 -36.22 -0.84 14.60
CA THR A 304 -35.80 -0.05 13.43
C THR A 304 -36.30 -0.70 12.13
N PRO A 305 -37.10 -0.01 11.31
CA PRO A 305 -37.46 -0.52 9.99
C PRO A 305 -36.22 -0.71 9.09
N LYS A 306 -36.17 -1.78 8.30
CA LYS A 306 -35.06 -2.06 7.36
C LYS A 306 -34.67 -0.88 6.47
N SER A 307 -35.66 -0.11 6.02
CA SER A 307 -35.44 1.09 5.19
C SER A 307 -34.62 2.18 5.89
N LYS A 308 -34.55 2.21 7.23
CA LYS A 308 -33.70 3.15 7.97
C LYS A 308 -32.22 2.74 7.95
N TYR A 309 -31.93 1.44 7.91
CA TYR A 309 -30.56 0.95 7.72
C TYR A 309 -30.05 1.25 6.32
N ILE A 310 -30.87 0.97 5.30
CA ILE A 310 -30.56 1.31 3.91
C ILE A 310 -30.38 2.82 3.76
N LEU A 311 -31.27 3.63 4.35
CA LEU A 311 -31.15 5.09 4.33
C LEU A 311 -29.88 5.58 5.05
N SER A 312 -29.37 4.84 6.04
CA SER A 312 -28.10 5.19 6.69
C SER A 312 -26.94 5.03 5.73
N ALA A 313 -26.88 3.91 4.99
CA ALA A 313 -25.88 3.69 3.95
C ALA A 313 -25.97 4.73 2.83
N VAL A 314 -27.17 5.00 2.31
CA VAL A 314 -27.40 6.01 1.25
C VAL A 314 -26.93 7.42 1.63
N ASN A 315 -27.02 7.78 2.92
CA ASN A 315 -26.59 9.09 3.41
C ASN A 315 -25.14 9.13 3.89
N SER A 316 -24.43 8.00 3.83
CA SER A 316 -23.02 7.96 4.19
C SER A 316 -22.17 8.51 3.05
N GLN A 317 -20.99 9.05 3.38
CA GLN A 317 -19.93 9.30 2.40
C GLN A 317 -19.71 8.05 1.55
N TYR A 318 -19.64 8.22 0.24
CA TYR A 318 -19.34 7.17 -0.74
C TYR A 318 -18.27 7.65 -1.71
N TYR A 319 -17.77 6.75 -2.55
CA TYR A 319 -16.59 6.99 -3.40
C TYR A 319 -16.88 6.67 -4.87
N GLY A 320 -15.84 6.50 -5.69
CA GLY A 320 -15.93 6.10 -7.09
C GLY A 320 -16.85 4.88 -7.31
N ASP A 321 -16.89 3.93 -6.37
CA ASP A 321 -18.00 2.98 -6.23
C ASP A 321 -18.98 3.49 -5.14
N PRO A 322 -20.22 3.87 -5.51
CA PRO A 322 -21.28 4.23 -4.57
C PRO A 322 -21.56 3.21 -3.46
N ASP A 323 -21.31 1.92 -3.69
CA ASP A 323 -21.52 0.89 -2.68
C ASP A 323 -20.36 0.79 -1.68
N PHE A 324 -19.25 1.50 -1.90
CA PHE A 324 -18.18 1.62 -0.91
C PHE A 324 -18.43 2.90 -0.13
N ILE A 325 -18.77 2.72 1.14
CA ILE A 325 -19.17 3.82 2.01
C ILE A 325 -18.23 3.94 3.21
N ASP A 326 -17.98 5.15 3.66
CA ASP A 326 -17.16 5.40 4.85
C ASP A 326 -17.77 4.72 6.08
N LEU A 327 -16.99 3.87 6.75
CA LEU A 327 -17.50 3.06 7.84
C LEU A 327 -17.81 3.88 9.10
N TYR A 328 -17.04 4.93 9.37
CA TYR A 328 -17.27 5.78 10.53
C TYR A 328 -18.51 6.66 10.33
N ASP A 329 -18.69 7.20 9.12
CA ASP A 329 -19.87 7.99 8.75
C ASP A 329 -21.13 7.13 8.68
N LEU A 330 -21.04 5.89 8.19
CA LEU A 330 -22.11 4.90 8.35
C LEU A 330 -22.52 4.77 9.83
N GLY A 331 -21.54 4.72 10.74
CA GLY A 331 -21.78 4.78 12.18
C GLY A 331 -22.59 6.01 12.60
N ASN A 332 -22.20 7.22 12.14
CA ASN A 332 -22.94 8.45 12.42
C ASN A 332 -24.39 8.39 11.92
N GLN A 333 -24.60 7.90 10.69
CA GLN A 333 -25.92 7.77 10.10
C GLN A 333 -26.78 6.76 10.88
N LEU A 334 -26.21 5.60 11.24
CA LEU A 334 -26.91 4.58 12.03
C LEU A 334 -27.28 5.07 13.43
N LEU A 335 -26.42 5.87 14.09
CA LEU A 335 -26.74 6.51 15.38
C LEU A 335 -27.96 7.46 15.25
N ALA A 336 -28.07 8.16 14.12
CA ALA A 336 -29.15 9.09 13.84
C ALA A 336 -30.47 8.37 13.48
N TYR A 337 -30.41 7.32 12.68
CA TYR A 337 -31.60 6.68 12.09
C TYR A 337 -32.10 5.43 12.82
N SER A 338 -31.24 4.71 13.55
CA SER A 338 -31.66 3.52 14.31
C SER A 338 -32.47 3.90 15.54
N ASN A 339 -33.47 3.07 15.86
CA ASN A 339 -34.23 3.13 17.12
C ASN A 339 -33.70 2.13 18.16
N SER A 340 -32.82 1.19 17.77
CA SER A 340 -32.28 0.18 18.69
C SER A 340 -31.11 0.72 19.49
N LEU A 341 -31.23 0.66 20.82
CA LEU A 341 -30.15 1.04 21.72
C LEU A 341 -28.95 0.10 21.62
N GLU A 342 -29.19 -1.18 21.35
CA GLU A 342 -28.13 -2.18 21.16
C GLU A 342 -27.26 -1.85 19.96
N VAL A 343 -27.89 -1.58 18.81
CA VAL A 343 -27.21 -1.15 17.59
C VAL A 343 -26.38 0.09 17.84
N LYS A 344 -26.95 1.12 18.50
CA LYS A 344 -26.22 2.35 18.82
C LYS A 344 -25.00 2.11 19.71
N ASN A 345 -25.11 1.26 20.73
CA ASN A 345 -23.99 0.96 21.62
C ASN A 345 -22.87 0.22 20.89
N ILE A 346 -23.20 -0.72 19.98
CA ILE A 346 -22.20 -1.42 19.18
C ILE A 346 -21.47 -0.44 18.26
N ILE A 347 -22.19 0.48 17.61
CA ILE A 347 -21.59 1.51 16.75
C ILE A 347 -20.60 2.40 17.51
N LEU A 348 -20.92 2.81 18.74
CA LEU A 348 -19.99 3.60 19.55
C LEU A 348 -18.68 2.85 19.83
N ASN A 349 -18.73 1.53 20.03
CA ASN A 349 -17.54 0.70 20.19
C ASN A 349 -16.74 0.57 18.88
N ILE A 350 -17.45 0.46 17.74
CA ILE A 350 -16.83 0.46 16.40
C ILE A 350 -16.10 1.78 16.17
N GLN A 351 -16.75 2.92 16.38
CA GLN A 351 -16.15 4.24 16.23
C GLN A 351 -14.93 4.43 17.15
N GLN A 352 -14.98 3.92 18.38
CA GLN A 352 -13.81 3.92 19.26
C GLN A 352 -12.65 3.07 18.70
N THR A 353 -12.95 1.91 18.12
CA THR A 353 -11.94 1.04 17.51
C THR A 353 -11.34 1.72 16.28
N LEU A 354 -12.15 2.33 15.43
CA LEU A 354 -11.70 3.09 14.25
C LEU A 354 -10.79 4.26 14.62
N ASN A 355 -11.13 5.01 15.68
CA ASN A 355 -10.28 6.09 16.19
C ASN A 355 -8.89 5.61 16.67
N ASN A 356 -8.72 4.32 16.96
CA ASN A 356 -7.44 3.74 17.34
C ASN A 356 -6.74 3.02 16.17
N SER A 357 -7.51 2.45 15.24
CA SER A 357 -6.96 1.70 14.11
C SER A 357 -6.52 2.59 12.96
N VAL A 358 -7.20 3.73 12.73
CA VAL A 358 -6.78 4.71 11.71
C VAL A 358 -5.68 5.58 12.33
N ILE A 359 -4.45 5.30 11.93
CA ILE A 359 -3.23 5.99 12.40
C ILE A 359 -3.25 7.44 11.92
N GLU A 360 -3.54 7.63 10.64
CA GLU A 360 -3.64 8.92 9.98
C GLU A 360 -4.65 8.81 8.84
N SER A 361 -5.39 9.88 8.57
CA SER A 361 -6.29 9.95 7.42
C SER A 361 -6.45 11.39 6.99
N GLY A 362 -6.34 11.65 5.69
CA GLY A 362 -6.60 12.95 5.13
C GLY A 362 -7.45 12.87 3.87
N TYR A 363 -7.98 14.04 3.50
CA TYR A 363 -8.74 14.22 2.26
C TYR A 363 -8.51 15.62 1.69
N SER A 364 -8.72 15.76 0.39
CA SER A 364 -8.84 17.05 -0.28
C SER A 364 -10.07 17.00 -1.19
N GLY A 365 -10.91 18.04 -1.15
CA GLY A 365 -12.15 18.09 -1.91
C GLY A 365 -13.42 18.00 -1.08
N ARG A 366 -14.49 18.68 -1.53
CA ARG A 366 -15.78 18.71 -0.82
C ARG A 366 -16.61 17.45 -0.98
N LYS A 367 -16.36 16.64 -2.01
CA LYS A 367 -17.17 15.43 -2.25
C LYS A 367 -16.76 14.27 -1.34
N VAL A 368 -15.55 14.34 -0.76
CA VAL A 368 -14.96 13.33 0.12
C VAL A 368 -14.67 13.89 1.52
N SER A 369 -15.32 15.01 1.90
CA SER A 369 -14.96 15.70 3.14
C SER A 369 -15.42 15.00 4.42
N ASN A 370 -16.25 13.97 4.28
CA ASN A 370 -16.71 13.16 5.40
C ASN A 370 -15.90 11.87 5.57
N SER A 371 -14.88 11.64 4.75
CA SER A 371 -13.92 10.53 4.87
C SER A 371 -13.25 10.48 6.25
N LYS A 372 -13.08 9.26 6.73
CA LYS A 372 -12.49 8.87 8.02
C LYS A 372 -11.50 7.70 7.86
N GLY A 373 -11.16 7.34 6.64
CA GLY A 373 -9.98 6.56 6.31
C GLY A 373 -10.22 5.06 6.12
N ILE A 374 -11.44 4.54 6.30
CA ILE A 374 -11.73 3.16 5.91
C ILE A 374 -13.18 3.04 5.46
N SER A 375 -13.37 2.49 4.28
CA SER A 375 -14.67 2.20 3.71
C SER A 375 -15.12 0.76 4.00
N ILE A 376 -16.39 0.47 3.73
CA ILE A 376 -16.97 -0.87 3.82
C ILE A 376 -17.97 -1.07 2.68
N TYR A 377 -18.13 -2.30 2.21
CA TYR A 377 -19.14 -2.61 1.20
C TYR A 377 -20.56 -2.59 1.76
N PHE A 378 -21.43 -1.81 1.12
CA PHE A 378 -22.87 -1.79 1.36
C PHE A 378 -23.62 -1.60 0.02
N PRO A 379 -24.18 -2.66 -0.59
CA PRO A 379 -24.73 -2.67 -1.95
C PRO A 379 -26.07 -1.95 -2.15
N TRP A 380 -26.17 -0.68 -1.77
CA TRP A 380 -27.42 0.08 -1.93
C TRP A 380 -27.67 0.55 -3.37
N TYR A 381 -26.64 0.62 -4.23
CA TYR A 381 -26.70 1.15 -5.59
C TYR A 381 -26.67 0.05 -6.67
N TYR A 382 -25.64 -0.81 -6.71
CA TYR A 382 -25.53 -1.85 -7.75
C TYR A 382 -26.15 -3.21 -7.36
N GLY A 383 -26.52 -3.36 -6.08
CA GLY A 383 -27.01 -4.62 -5.54
C GLY A 383 -25.87 -5.59 -5.18
N TYR A 384 -26.24 -6.63 -4.44
CA TYR A 384 -25.26 -7.58 -3.89
C TYR A 384 -24.47 -8.30 -4.99
N SER A 385 -23.14 -8.26 -4.89
CA SER A 385 -22.22 -8.99 -5.75
C SER A 385 -21.84 -10.33 -5.13
N GLY A 386 -22.13 -11.44 -5.82
CA GLY A 386 -21.68 -12.77 -5.39
C GLY A 386 -20.15 -12.96 -5.36
N TYR A 387 -19.39 -12.02 -5.93
CA TYR A 387 -17.92 -11.99 -5.81
C TYR A 387 -17.48 -11.62 -4.37
N TYR A 388 -18.34 -10.93 -3.61
CA TYR A 388 -18.07 -10.58 -2.21
C TYR A 388 -17.80 -11.80 -1.33
N ASN A 389 -18.42 -12.93 -1.65
CA ASN A 389 -18.31 -14.19 -0.92
C ASN A 389 -16.88 -14.79 -0.96
N TYR A 390 -16.00 -14.29 -1.82
CA TYR A 390 -14.59 -14.71 -1.86
C TYR A 390 -13.70 -13.93 -0.89
N THR A 391 -14.20 -12.86 -0.26
CA THR A 391 -13.44 -12.14 0.77
C THR A 391 -13.52 -12.87 2.11
N ASN A 392 -12.43 -12.87 2.88
CA ASN A 392 -12.42 -13.50 4.21
C ASN A 392 -13.37 -12.77 5.16
N PHE A 393 -13.50 -11.44 5.01
CA PHE A 393 -14.41 -10.65 5.84
C PHE A 393 -15.87 -11.11 5.69
N SER A 394 -16.31 -11.39 4.46
CA SER A 394 -17.64 -11.95 4.20
C SER A 394 -17.79 -13.36 4.79
N GLN A 395 -16.75 -14.20 4.70
CA GLN A 395 -16.80 -15.58 5.19
C GLN A 395 -16.76 -15.70 6.73
N ASP A 396 -16.07 -14.78 7.40
CA ASP A 396 -15.81 -14.84 8.84
C ASP A 396 -16.79 -14.00 9.69
N THR A 397 -17.60 -13.15 9.05
CA THR A 397 -18.54 -12.27 9.73
C THR A 397 -19.97 -12.52 9.28
N PHE A 398 -20.94 -11.92 9.97
CA PHE A 398 -22.35 -11.98 9.55
C PHE A 398 -22.76 -10.82 8.61
N TRP A 399 -21.79 -10.11 8.03
CA TRP A 399 -22.05 -8.88 7.31
C TRP A 399 -22.89 -9.14 6.06
N ASP A 400 -22.52 -10.12 5.26
CA ASP A 400 -23.23 -10.46 4.03
C ASP A 400 -24.65 -10.98 4.29
N GLU A 401 -24.87 -11.81 5.32
CA GLU A 401 -26.23 -12.21 5.67
C GLU A 401 -27.07 -11.03 6.14
N MET A 402 -26.48 -10.04 6.81
CA MET A 402 -27.18 -8.80 7.16
C MET A 402 -27.55 -8.00 5.90
N LEU A 403 -26.64 -7.86 4.93
CA LEU A 403 -26.93 -7.19 3.66
C LEU A 403 -28.11 -7.88 2.93
N LEU A 404 -28.06 -9.20 2.80
CA LEU A 404 -29.14 -10.01 2.19
C LEU A 404 -30.43 -9.93 3.01
N HIS A 405 -30.35 -9.89 4.34
CA HIS A 405 -31.50 -9.70 5.22
C HIS A 405 -32.19 -8.35 4.97
N LEU A 406 -31.42 -7.29 4.71
CA LEU A 406 -31.98 -5.98 4.36
C LEU A 406 -32.64 -5.96 2.97
N GLY A 407 -32.40 -6.98 2.14
CA GLY A 407 -32.98 -7.12 0.80
C GLY A 407 -32.17 -6.42 -0.28
N LEU A 408 -30.85 -6.33 -0.11
CA LEU A 408 -29.88 -5.75 -1.04
C LEU A 408 -29.31 -6.79 -2.02
#